data_AF-A0A6J1EK33-F1
#
_entry.id   AF-A0A6J1EK33-F1
#
_cell.length_a   1.000
_cell.length_b   1.000
_cell.length_c   1.000
_cell.angle_alpha   90.00
_cell.angle_beta   90.00
_cell.angle_gamma   90.00
#
_symmetry.space_group_name_H-M   'P 1'
#
loop_
_entity.id
_entity.type
_entity.pdbx_description
1 polymer ?
#
loop_
_entity_poly.entity_id
_entity_poly.type
_entity_poly.pdbx_seq_one_letter_code
_entity_poly.pdbx_strand_id
1 'polypeptide(L)'
;MTNQSVGQGVKDSGTMTVESRYLRDFQRHKPPSFDGGKVDPIAAENWLEAIETTFHFMNCPLKYQFKDAYLHKYYPITARVKMQTSFLELKQGDRSAEEYDLEFKRLARFSPAYVSSDELEAERFIAGLREERKENVASQSSFVYAKAF
;
A
#
# COMPACT_ATOMS: atom_id res chain seq x y z
N MET A 1 53.79 -38.69 3.91
CA MET A 1 53.47 -37.73 4.99
C MET A 1 52.60 -36.64 4.38
N THR A 2 51.29 -36.83 4.43
CA THR A 2 50.28 -35.92 3.86
C THR A 2 49.61 -35.20 5.02
N ASN A 3 49.87 -33.89 5.14
CA ASN A 3 49.24 -33.07 6.16
C ASN A 3 47.80 -32.73 5.74
N GLN A 4 46.87 -33.29 6.51
CA GLN A 4 45.49 -32.86 6.62
C GLN A 4 45.48 -31.53 7.39
N SER A 5 44.96 -30.46 6.78
CA SER A 5 44.59 -29.25 7.50
C SER A 5 43.07 -29.15 7.46
N VAL A 6 42.44 -29.47 8.60
CA VAL A 6 41.01 -29.29 8.84
C VAL A 6 40.76 -27.81 9.05
N GLY A 7 40.22 -27.15 8.03
CA GLY A 7 39.60 -25.84 8.18
C GLY A 7 38.24 -26.01 8.84
N GLN A 8 38.16 -25.67 10.13
CA GLN A 8 36.90 -25.49 10.86
C GLN A 8 36.02 -24.47 10.12
N GLY A 9 34.90 -24.95 9.56
CA GLY A 9 33.78 -24.10 9.15
C GLY A 9 32.89 -23.82 10.35
N VAL A 10 32.89 -22.56 10.76
CA VAL A 10 32.24 -21.99 11.94
C VAL A 10 30.75 -22.32 12.02
N LYS A 11 30.28 -22.66 13.23
CA LYS A 11 28.87 -22.68 13.62
C LYS A 11 28.31 -21.25 13.55
N ASP A 12 27.52 -20.94 12.54
CA ASP A 12 26.70 -19.74 12.58
C ASP A 12 25.38 -20.06 13.28
N SER A 13 25.35 -19.91 14.60
CA SER A 13 24.10 -19.64 15.32
C SER A 13 23.65 -18.22 14.98
N GLY A 14 23.31 -17.99 13.71
CA GLY A 14 22.99 -16.67 13.19
C GLY A 14 21.60 -16.26 13.62
N THR A 15 21.48 -15.19 14.41
CA THR A 15 20.21 -14.50 14.60
C THR A 15 19.62 -14.16 13.24
N MET A 16 18.52 -14.82 12.88
CA MET A 16 17.82 -14.60 11.61
C MET A 16 17.43 -13.11 11.50
N THR A 17 17.81 -12.48 10.39
CA THR A 17 17.45 -11.08 10.13
C THR A 17 15.92 -10.92 10.08
N VAL A 18 15.44 -9.70 10.32
CA VAL A 18 14.01 -9.37 10.22
C VAL A 18 13.46 -9.71 8.83
N GLU A 19 14.22 -9.42 7.78
CA GLU A 19 13.85 -9.69 6.39
C GLU A 19 13.77 -11.19 6.09
N SER A 20 14.73 -11.97 6.59
CA SER A 20 14.71 -13.42 6.46
C SER A 20 13.51 -14.08 7.17
N ARG A 21 13.00 -13.47 8.26
CA ARG A 21 11.76 -13.91 8.90
C ARG A 21 10.55 -13.68 7.99
N TYR A 22 10.38 -12.45 7.52
CA TYR A 22 9.26 -12.12 6.65
C TYR A 22 9.28 -12.90 5.34
N LEU A 23 10.45 -13.14 4.75
CA LEU A 23 10.56 -13.98 3.55
C LEU A 23 10.12 -15.42 3.80
N ARG A 24 10.52 -16.00 4.95
CA ARG A 24 10.11 -17.35 5.34
C ARG A 24 8.59 -17.43 5.55
N ASP A 25 8.01 -16.43 6.21
CA ASP A 25 6.57 -16.39 6.49
C ASP A 25 5.78 -16.17 5.20
N PHE A 26 6.26 -15.29 4.31
CA PHE A 26 5.70 -15.11 2.97
C PHE A 26 5.69 -16.42 2.19
N GLN A 27 6.81 -17.15 2.13
CA GLN A 27 6.88 -18.46 1.45
C GLN A 27 5.93 -19.51 2.05
N ARG A 28 5.68 -19.48 3.36
CA ARG A 28 4.72 -20.40 4.03
C ARG A 28 3.28 -20.19 3.56
N HIS A 29 2.92 -18.97 3.14
CA HIS A 29 1.59 -18.65 2.60
C HIS A 29 1.43 -19.07 1.13
N LYS A 30 2.49 -19.60 0.49
CA LYS A 30 2.49 -20.08 -0.90
C LYS A 30 1.92 -19.03 -1.88
N PRO A 31 2.53 -17.83 -1.95
CA PRO A 31 2.06 -16.75 -2.81
C PRO A 31 2.08 -17.21 -4.28
N PRO A 32 1.13 -16.75 -5.10
CA PRO A 32 1.09 -17.09 -6.53
C PRO A 32 2.34 -16.57 -7.25
N SER A 33 2.78 -17.30 -8.26
CA SER A 33 3.84 -16.85 -9.18
C SER A 33 3.25 -16.00 -10.32
N PHE A 34 3.99 -15.00 -10.77
CA PHE A 34 3.69 -14.25 -12.00
C PHE A 34 4.72 -14.58 -13.06
N ASP A 35 4.28 -15.10 -14.21
CA ASP A 35 5.17 -15.57 -15.28
C ASP A 35 5.65 -14.43 -16.21
N GLY A 36 5.04 -13.25 -16.12
CA GLY A 36 5.41 -12.06 -16.89
C GLY A 36 5.33 -12.22 -18.41
N GLY A 37 4.74 -13.31 -18.92
CA GLY A 37 4.80 -13.68 -20.34
C GLY A 37 3.84 -12.86 -21.20
N LYS A 38 2.54 -12.97 -20.92
CA LYS A 38 1.52 -12.10 -21.51
C LYS A 38 1.05 -11.16 -20.42
N VAL A 39 1.26 -9.86 -20.61
CA VAL A 39 0.74 -8.83 -19.69
C VAL A 39 -0.76 -8.71 -19.91
N ASP A 40 -1.50 -9.63 -19.31
CA ASP A 40 -2.91 -9.43 -19.04
C ASP A 40 -3.01 -8.48 -17.82
N PRO A 41 -3.52 -7.25 -17.99
CA PRO A 41 -3.64 -6.28 -16.90
C PRO A 41 -4.44 -6.83 -15.72
N ILE A 42 -5.48 -7.64 -16.00
CA ILE A 42 -6.34 -8.22 -14.98
C ILE A 42 -5.58 -9.30 -14.21
N ALA A 43 -4.85 -10.19 -14.90
CA ALA A 43 -4.03 -11.20 -14.23
C ALA A 43 -2.91 -10.57 -13.38
N ALA A 44 -2.28 -9.49 -13.87
CA ALA A 44 -1.27 -8.76 -13.13
C ALA A 44 -1.86 -8.08 -11.88
N GLU A 45 -3.05 -7.48 -11.99
CA GLU A 45 -3.76 -6.86 -10.87
C GLU A 45 -4.17 -7.89 -9.81
N ASN A 46 -4.79 -9.00 -10.23
CA ASN A 46 -5.15 -10.11 -9.34
C ASN A 46 -3.91 -10.70 -8.64
N TRP A 47 -2.79 -10.84 -9.36
CA TRP A 47 -1.55 -11.30 -8.76
C TRP A 47 -1.04 -10.31 -7.70
N LEU A 48 -0.96 -9.01 -8.04
CA LEU A 48 -0.54 -7.97 -7.11
C LEU A 48 -1.42 -7.93 -5.86
N GLU A 49 -2.75 -8.03 -6.02
CA GLU A 49 -3.69 -8.09 -4.91
C GLU A 49 -3.43 -9.29 -4.00
N ALA A 50 -3.18 -10.47 -4.56
CA ALA A 50 -2.87 -11.67 -3.80
C ALA A 50 -1.54 -11.55 -3.02
N ILE A 51 -0.52 -10.93 -3.62
CA ILE A 51 0.75 -10.66 -2.92
C ILE A 51 0.54 -9.66 -1.77
N GLU A 52 -0.16 -8.55 -2.00
CA GLU A 52 -0.42 -7.54 -0.96
C GLU A 52 -1.29 -8.09 0.18
N THR A 53 -2.30 -8.89 -0.16
CA THR A 53 -3.13 -9.62 0.80
C THR A 53 -2.30 -10.55 1.66
N THR A 54 -1.34 -11.26 1.04
CA THR A 54 -0.40 -12.10 1.78
C THR A 54 0.38 -11.24 2.76
N PHE A 55 1.01 -10.15 2.32
CA PHE A 55 1.76 -9.23 3.19
C PHE A 55 0.92 -8.68 4.36
N HIS A 56 -0.35 -8.37 4.10
CA HIS A 56 -1.28 -7.94 5.14
C HIS A 56 -1.46 -9.02 6.22
N PHE A 57 -1.73 -10.27 5.84
CA PHE A 57 -1.94 -11.38 6.78
C PHE A 57 -0.71 -11.68 7.66
N MET A 58 0.50 -11.52 7.14
CA MET A 58 1.74 -11.67 7.92
C MET A 58 2.11 -10.41 8.72
N ASN A 59 1.25 -9.37 8.77
CA ASN A 59 1.56 -8.08 9.37
C ASN A 59 2.91 -7.52 8.89
N CYS A 60 3.17 -7.64 7.59
CA CYS A 60 4.39 -7.17 6.97
C CYS A 60 4.45 -5.64 7.06
N PRO A 61 5.54 -5.04 7.58
CA PRO A 61 5.70 -3.59 7.59
C PRO A 61 5.53 -2.99 6.19
N LEU A 62 4.85 -1.84 6.09
CA LEU A 62 4.57 -1.15 4.81
C LEU A 62 5.81 -1.04 3.92
N LYS A 63 6.99 -0.71 4.49
CA LYS A 63 8.25 -0.57 3.75
C LYS A 63 8.72 -1.82 2.98
N TYR A 64 8.20 -3.00 3.31
CA TYR A 64 8.50 -4.27 2.65
C TYR A 64 7.39 -4.72 1.68
N GLN A 65 6.23 -4.04 1.70
CA GLN A 65 5.13 -4.29 0.79
C GLN A 65 5.46 -3.76 -0.61
N PHE A 66 4.93 -4.42 -1.63
CA PHE A 66 5.35 -4.18 -3.01
C PHE A 66 5.05 -2.73 -3.44
N LYS A 67 3.84 -2.25 -3.19
CA LYS A 67 3.43 -0.87 -3.54
C LYS A 67 4.33 0.19 -2.89
N ASP A 68 4.65 0.07 -1.60
CA ASP A 68 5.51 1.05 -0.92
C ASP A 68 6.95 0.97 -1.41
N ALA A 69 7.50 -0.24 -1.54
CA ALA A 69 8.86 -0.45 -2.05
C ALA A 69 9.00 0.06 -3.49
N TYR A 70 7.99 -0.16 -4.34
CA TYR A 70 7.93 0.37 -5.70
C TYR A 70 7.94 1.89 -5.69
N LEU A 71 7.05 2.52 -4.90
CA LEU A 71 7.02 3.98 -4.77
C LEU A 71 8.35 4.52 -4.27
N HIS A 72 8.97 3.88 -3.28
CA HIS A 72 10.27 4.30 -2.75
C HIS A 72 11.41 4.19 -3.78
N LYS A 73 11.36 3.18 -4.65
CA LYS A 73 12.39 2.94 -5.67
C LYS A 73 12.31 3.94 -6.82
N TYR A 74 11.10 4.28 -7.27
CA TYR A 74 10.90 5.07 -8.49
C TYR A 74 10.53 6.54 -8.24
N TYR A 75 10.06 6.89 -7.03
CA TYR A 75 9.69 8.25 -6.67
C TYR A 75 10.62 8.82 -5.58
N PRO A 76 11.36 9.91 -5.88
CA PRO A 76 12.20 10.58 -4.88
C PRO A 76 11.41 10.95 -3.63
N ILE A 77 12.06 10.91 -2.46
CA ILE A 77 11.40 11.22 -1.17
C ILE A 77 10.75 12.61 -1.18
N THR A 78 11.36 13.59 -1.85
CA THR A 78 10.81 14.94 -1.99
C THR A 78 9.52 14.98 -2.82
N ALA A 79 9.41 14.15 -3.85
CA ALA A 79 8.19 14.04 -4.65
C ALA A 79 7.07 13.38 -3.82
N ARG A 80 7.38 12.31 -3.09
CA ARG A 80 6.42 11.60 -2.22
C ARG A 80 5.92 12.50 -1.09
N VAL A 81 6.82 13.21 -0.40
CA VAL A 81 6.44 14.16 0.66
C VAL A 81 5.53 15.25 0.10
N LYS A 82 5.86 15.83 -1.07
CA LYS A 82 5.00 16.82 -1.72
C LYS A 82 3.61 16.26 -2.02
N MET A 83 3.52 15.05 -2.57
CA MET A 83 2.24 14.39 -2.86
C MET A 83 1.43 14.12 -1.59
N GLN A 84 2.07 13.69 -0.51
CA GLN A 84 1.44 13.50 0.79
C GLN A 84 0.93 14.82 1.37
N THR A 85 1.71 15.90 1.30
CA THR A 85 1.26 17.24 1.72
C THR A 85 0.06 17.70 0.90
N SER A 86 0.13 17.57 -0.44
CA SER A 86 -1.00 17.89 -1.32
C SER A 86 -2.24 17.07 -0.97
N PHE A 87 -2.10 15.79 -0.60
CA PHE A 87 -3.22 14.97 -0.15
C PHE A 87 -3.83 15.49 1.16
N LEU A 88 -2.98 15.85 2.13
CA LEU A 88 -3.38 16.35 3.45
C LEU A 88 -4.01 17.74 3.41
N GLU A 89 -3.73 18.51 2.38
CA GLU A 89 -4.29 19.85 2.16
C GLU A 89 -5.41 19.86 1.11
N LEU A 90 -5.70 18.71 0.46
CA LEU A 90 -6.68 18.64 -0.60
C LEU A 90 -8.06 19.07 -0.09
N LYS A 91 -8.59 20.12 -0.74
CA LYS A 91 -9.96 20.60 -0.62
C LYS A 91 -10.60 20.59 -2.00
N GLN A 92 -11.90 20.34 -2.03
CA GLN A 92 -12.69 20.43 -3.25
C GLN A 92 -12.58 21.83 -3.85
N GLY A 93 -12.80 22.88 -3.05
CA GLY A 93 -12.80 24.25 -3.53
C GLY A 93 -13.88 24.48 -4.59
N ASP A 94 -13.46 25.07 -5.70
CA ASP A 94 -14.26 25.34 -6.91
C ASP A 94 -14.34 24.15 -7.88
N ARG A 95 -13.56 23.08 -7.65
CA ARG A 95 -13.61 21.86 -8.46
C ARG A 95 -14.99 21.21 -8.41
N SER A 96 -15.36 20.57 -9.52
CA SER A 96 -16.50 19.66 -9.57
C SER A 96 -16.30 18.47 -8.61
N ALA A 97 -17.39 17.74 -8.36
CA ALA A 97 -17.34 16.50 -7.58
C ALA A 97 -16.33 15.51 -8.13
N GLU A 98 -16.33 15.37 -9.45
CA GLU A 98 -15.59 14.38 -10.21
C GLU A 98 -14.10 14.74 -10.27
N GLU A 99 -13.76 16.00 -10.52
CA GLU A 99 -12.35 16.45 -10.49
C GLU A 99 -11.73 16.29 -9.10
N TYR A 100 -12.50 16.54 -8.04
CA TYR A 100 -12.05 16.31 -6.68
C TYR A 100 -11.84 14.81 -6.40
N ASP A 101 -12.76 13.94 -6.82
CA ASP A 101 -12.64 12.49 -6.67
C ASP A 101 -11.41 11.93 -7.41
N LEU A 102 -11.20 12.35 -8.66
CA LEU A 102 -10.04 11.95 -9.44
C LEU A 102 -8.73 12.37 -8.77
N GLU A 103 -8.63 13.61 -8.29
CA GLU A 103 -7.43 14.09 -7.62
C GLU A 103 -7.21 13.44 -6.25
N PHE A 104 -8.30 13.19 -5.50
CA PHE A 104 -8.26 12.43 -4.26
C PHE A 104 -7.69 11.03 -4.50
N LYS A 105 -8.26 10.26 -5.43
CA LYS A 105 -7.79 8.92 -5.80
C LYS A 105 -6.35 8.92 -6.28
N ARG A 106 -5.93 9.95 -7.04
CA ARG A 106 -4.55 10.10 -7.52
C ARG A 106 -3.56 10.26 -6.36
N LEU A 107 -3.88 11.15 -5.41
CA LEU A 107 -3.01 11.48 -4.28
C LEU A 107 -3.05 10.43 -3.16
N ALA A 108 -4.17 9.76 -2.96
CA ALA A 108 -4.35 8.67 -1.99
C ALA A 108 -3.35 7.52 -2.23
N ARG A 109 -3.00 7.25 -3.49
CA ARG A 109 -1.98 6.25 -3.88
C ARG A 109 -0.61 6.48 -3.24
N PHE A 110 -0.28 7.73 -2.91
CA PHE A 110 0.98 8.11 -2.28
C PHE A 110 0.86 8.25 -0.76
N SER A 111 -0.35 8.09 -0.22
CA SER A 111 -0.68 8.33 1.19
C SER A 111 -1.48 7.17 1.81
N PRO A 112 -1.11 5.89 1.59
CA PRO A 112 -1.92 4.73 1.98
C PRO A 112 -2.23 4.67 3.49
N ALA A 113 -1.35 5.24 4.33
CA ALA A 113 -1.55 5.30 5.77
C ALA A 113 -2.78 6.13 6.21
N TYR A 114 -3.32 7.01 5.35
CA TYR A 114 -4.49 7.85 5.64
C TYR A 114 -5.78 7.33 5.00
N VAL A 115 -5.70 6.24 4.25
CA VAL A 115 -6.81 5.59 3.53
C VAL A 115 -6.74 4.08 3.71
N SER A 116 -6.21 3.61 4.85
CA SER A 116 -5.96 2.18 5.09
C SER A 116 -7.23 1.37 5.40
N SER A 117 -8.37 2.04 5.44
CA SER A 117 -9.70 1.46 5.68
C SER A 117 -10.75 2.36 5.04
N ASP A 118 -11.87 1.78 4.64
CA ASP A 118 -13.02 2.51 4.09
C ASP A 118 -13.46 3.68 4.99
N GLU A 119 -13.39 3.52 6.32
CA GLU A 119 -13.72 4.58 7.29
C GLU A 119 -12.78 5.77 7.19
N LEU A 120 -11.47 5.57 7.35
CA LEU A 120 -10.46 6.62 7.19
C LEU A 120 -10.50 7.28 5.80
N GLU A 121 -10.73 6.50 4.74
CA GLU A 121 -10.87 7.04 3.40
C GLU A 121 -12.08 7.96 3.29
N ALA A 122 -13.25 7.52 3.79
CA ALA A 122 -14.47 8.33 3.80
C ALA A 122 -14.33 9.59 4.65
N GLU A 123 -13.79 9.49 5.86
CA GLU A 123 -13.53 10.65 6.73
C GLU A 123 -12.65 11.68 6.03
N ARG A 124 -11.57 11.21 5.40
CA ARG A 124 -10.63 12.06 4.67
C ARG A 124 -11.29 12.72 3.47
N PHE A 125 -12.07 11.97 2.70
CA PHE A 125 -12.80 12.48 1.54
C PHE A 125 -13.81 13.56 1.95
N ILE A 126 -14.63 13.28 2.97
CA ILE A 126 -15.65 14.19 3.50
C ILE A 126 -15.03 15.46 4.08
N ALA A 127 -13.90 15.35 4.80
CA ALA A 127 -13.20 16.49 5.38
C ALA A 127 -12.74 17.53 4.33
N GLY A 128 -12.51 17.10 3.08
CA GLY A 128 -12.14 17.97 1.97
C GLY A 128 -13.32 18.46 1.11
N LEU A 129 -14.54 17.96 1.30
CA LEU A 129 -15.72 18.43 0.58
C LEU A 129 -16.05 19.90 0.90
N ARG A 130 -16.72 20.59 -0.03
CA ARG A 130 -17.31 21.91 0.24
C ARG A 130 -18.47 21.82 1.23
N GLU A 131 -18.63 22.83 2.09
CA GLU A 131 -19.59 22.82 3.21
C GLU A 131 -21.04 22.50 2.79
N GLU A 132 -21.51 23.10 1.70
CA GLU A 132 -22.86 22.83 1.13
C GLU A 132 -23.14 21.35 0.85
N ARG A 133 -22.08 20.55 0.61
CA ARG A 133 -22.21 19.10 0.36
C ARG A 133 -22.01 18.27 1.62
N LYS A 134 -21.29 18.77 2.62
CA LYS A 134 -21.15 18.09 3.91
C LYS A 134 -22.50 18.02 4.62
N GLU A 135 -23.29 19.09 4.58
CA GLU A 135 -24.64 19.13 5.16
C GLU A 135 -25.59 18.14 4.49
N ASN A 136 -25.50 17.98 3.17
CA ASN A 136 -26.29 16.99 2.42
C ASN A 136 -25.89 15.54 2.77
N VAL A 137 -24.58 15.27 2.90
CA VAL A 137 -24.08 13.94 3.31
C VAL A 137 -24.55 13.62 4.74
N ALA A 138 -24.39 14.55 5.69
CA ALA A 138 -24.85 14.38 7.07
C ALA A 138 -26.38 14.21 7.18
N SER A 139 -27.13 14.87 6.29
CA SER A 139 -28.60 14.73 6.22
C SER A 139 -29.05 13.39 5.60
N GLN A 140 -28.19 12.73 4.82
CA GLN A 140 -28.48 11.43 4.18
C GLN A 140 -27.92 10.22 4.94
N SER A 141 -27.07 10.44 5.97
CA SER A 141 -26.37 9.41 6.76
C SER A 141 -27.24 8.48 7.63
N SER A 142 -28.50 8.21 7.28
CA SER A 142 -29.23 7.06 7.86
C SER A 142 -28.90 5.72 7.18
N PHE A 143 -28.23 5.70 6.02
CA PHE A 143 -27.90 4.45 5.33
C PHE A 143 -26.52 4.48 4.65
N VAL A 144 -25.54 3.88 5.33
CA VAL A 144 -24.47 3.03 4.78
C VAL A 144 -23.73 3.55 3.53
N TYR A 145 -22.63 4.28 3.77
CA TYR A 145 -21.55 4.43 2.80
C TYR A 145 -20.71 3.14 2.76
N ALA A 146 -21.21 2.12 2.05
CA ALA A 146 -20.41 0.97 1.63
C ALA A 146 -20.48 0.73 0.12
N LYS A 147 -21.07 1.65 -0.66
CA LYS A 147 -21.13 1.51 -2.11
C LYS A 147 -21.51 2.82 -2.80
N ALA A 148 -20.59 3.76 -2.83
CA ALA A 148 -20.68 4.87 -3.76
C ALA A 148 -19.28 5.39 -4.04
N PHE A 149 -18.43 4.57 -4.66
CA PHE A 149 -17.55 4.87 -5.81
C PHE A 149 -16.93 3.55 -6.31
#